data_AF-A0A1Z9LUF5-F1
#
_entry.id   AF-A0A1Z9LUF5-F1
#
_cell.length_a   1.000
_cell.length_b   1.000
_cell.length_c   1.000
_cell.angle_alpha   90.00
_cell.angle_beta   90.00
_cell.angle_gamma   90.00
#
_symmetry.space_group_name_H-M   'P 1'
#
loop_
_entity.id
_entity.type
_entity.pdbx_description
1 polymer ?
#
loop_
_entity_poly.entity_id
_entity_poly.type
_entity_poly.pdbx_seq_one_letter_code
_entity_poly.pdbx_strand_id
1 'polypeptide(L)'
;MMVEIELNTKIFRKDNLDIVYSITGKKHLNGILHYKLKSDNSEEIFLSEHAVNDRFVTEQKYCAESNNSVSRLFTKLINKGYKIGKSNEK
;
A
#
# COMPACT_ATOMS: atom_id res chain seq x y z
N MET A 1 11.63 -7.90 9.79
CA MET A 1 11.10 -9.14 9.22
C MET A 1 10.73 -8.86 7.78
N MET A 2 11.43 -9.47 6.82
CA MET A 2 11.12 -9.38 5.39
C MET A 2 9.81 -10.13 5.16
N VAL A 3 8.79 -9.42 4.70
CA VAL A 3 7.46 -9.98 4.46
C VAL A 3 7.50 -10.60 3.07
N GLU A 4 7.62 -11.93 2.99
CA GLU A 4 7.39 -12.63 1.73
C GLU A 4 5.99 -12.30 1.22
N ILE A 5 5.90 -11.73 0.02
CA ILE A 5 4.61 -11.40 -0.56
C ILE A 5 3.99 -12.67 -1.15
N GLU A 6 2.78 -12.99 -0.70
CA GLU A 6 2.03 -14.15 -1.19
C GLU A 6 1.64 -13.98 -2.66
N LEU A 7 1.57 -15.12 -3.38
CA LEU A 7 1.08 -15.17 -4.75
C LEU A 7 -0.39 -14.71 -4.79
N ASN A 8 -0.79 -14.05 -5.88
CA ASN A 8 -2.08 -13.38 -6.08
C ASN A 8 -2.34 -12.16 -5.19
N THR A 9 -1.33 -11.64 -4.49
CA THR A 9 -1.44 -10.36 -3.78
C THR A 9 -1.45 -9.21 -4.79
N LYS A 10 -2.37 -8.25 -4.58
CA LYS A 10 -2.38 -6.98 -5.29
C LYS A 10 -1.37 -6.02 -4.66
N ILE A 11 -0.56 -5.41 -5.50
CA ILE A 11 0.40 -4.38 -5.12
C ILE A 11 0.18 -3.12 -5.94
N PHE A 12 0.48 -1.98 -5.33
CA PHE A 12 0.28 -0.66 -5.89
C PHE A 12 1.62 0.04 -6.00
N ARG A 13 1.82 0.84 -7.05
CA ARG A 13 3.04 1.64 -7.16
C ARG A 13 2.99 2.80 -6.16
N LYS A 14 4.07 3.03 -5.41
CA LYS A 14 4.15 4.15 -4.45
C LYS A 14 3.96 5.52 -5.11
N ASP A 15 4.53 5.66 -6.31
CA ASP A 15 4.48 6.90 -7.09
C ASP A 15 3.08 7.21 -7.63
N ASN A 16 2.30 6.17 -7.96
CA ASN A 16 0.98 6.28 -8.57
C ASN A 16 0.12 5.11 -8.12
N LEU A 17 -0.77 5.37 -7.16
CA LEU A 17 -1.66 4.37 -6.54
C LEU A 17 -2.72 3.82 -7.51
N ASP A 18 -2.93 4.49 -8.64
CA ASP A 18 -3.84 4.06 -9.71
C ASP A 18 -3.30 2.83 -10.46
N ILE A 19 -1.98 2.63 -10.43
CA ILE A 19 -1.32 1.53 -11.15
C ILE A 19 -1.30 0.29 -10.26
N VAL A 20 -2.20 -0.64 -10.58
CA VAL A 20 -2.37 -1.91 -9.86
C VAL A 20 -1.64 -3.03 -10.59
N TYR A 21 -0.84 -3.79 -9.84
CA TYR A 21 -0.23 -5.02 -10.31
C TYR A 21 -0.64 -6.20 -9.43
N SER A 22 -0.74 -7.37 -10.03
CA SER A 22 -0.95 -8.63 -9.31
C SER A 22 0.29 -9.50 -9.39
N ILE A 23 0.73 -10.06 -8.27
CA ILE A 23 1.85 -10.99 -8.25
C ILE A 23 1.37 -12.36 -8.75
N THR A 24 1.81 -12.77 -9.93
CA THR A 24 1.39 -14.03 -10.57
C THR A 24 2.38 -15.17 -10.38
N GLY A 25 3.59 -14.86 -9.94
CA GLY A 25 4.64 -15.87 -9.78
C GLY A 25 5.83 -15.37 -8.99
N LYS A 26 6.62 -16.31 -8.50
CA LYS A 26 7.94 -16.04 -7.92
C LYS A 26 8.97 -16.99 -8.51
N LYS A 27 10.15 -16.47 -8.84
CA LYS A 27 11.26 -17.23 -9.42
C LYS A 27 12.55 -16.81 -8.73
N HIS A 28 13.35 -17.78 -8.31
CA HIS A 28 14.71 -17.50 -7.85
C HIS A 28 15.65 -17.48 -9.04
N LEU A 29 16.36 -16.37 -9.23
CA LEU A 29 17.42 -16.22 -10.21
C LEU A 29 18.69 -15.83 -9.47
N ASN A 30 19.73 -16.65 -9.59
CA ASN A 30 21.04 -16.39 -8.98
C ASN A 30 20.98 -16.14 -7.45
N GLY A 31 20.11 -16.86 -6.74
CA GLY A 31 19.90 -16.69 -5.29
C GLY A 31 19.06 -15.46 -4.90
N ILE A 32 18.62 -14.65 -5.86
CA ILE A 32 17.75 -13.49 -5.62
C ILE A 32 16.31 -13.89 -5.96
N LEU A 33 15.37 -13.52 -5.10
CA LEU A 33 13.95 -13.72 -5.36
C LEU A 33 13.44 -12.66 -6.34
N HIS A 34 12.82 -13.10 -7.43
CA HIS A 34 12.13 -12.26 -8.40
C HIS A 34 10.64 -12.57 -8.38
N TYR A 35 9.83 -11.51 -8.41
CA TYR A 35 8.39 -11.60 -8.53
C TYR A 35 7.96 -11.28 -9.96
N LYS A 36 7.01 -12.07 -10.45
CA LYS A 36 6.31 -11.83 -11.70
C LYS A 36 5.08 -10.99 -11.39
N LEU A 37 5.01 -9.83 -12.00
CA LEU A 37 3.95 -8.85 -11.85
C LEU A 37 3.14 -8.82 -13.13
N LYS A 38 1.82 -8.84 -13.00
CA LYS A 38 0.89 -8.70 -14.12
C LYS A 38 0.07 -7.43 -13.92
N SER A 39 0.12 -6.54 -14.90
CA SER A 39 -0.76 -5.38 -14.98
C SER A 39 -2.12 -5.75 -15.57
N ASP A 40 -3.11 -4.89 -15.37
CA ASP A 40 -4.44 -5.03 -15.98
C ASP A 40 -4.36 -5.04 -17.52
N ASN A 41 -3.42 -4.25 -18.07
CA ASN A 41 -3.12 -4.19 -19.51
C ASN A 41 -2.38 -5.42 -20.06
N SER A 42 -2.33 -6.52 -19.32
CA SER A 42 -1.62 -7.77 -19.68
C SER A 42 -0.10 -7.65 -19.88
N GLU A 43 0.51 -6.53 -19.52
CA GLU A 43 1.96 -6.44 -19.44
C GLU A 43 2.49 -7.22 -18.23
N GLU A 44 3.47 -8.09 -18.49
CA GLU A 44 4.12 -8.91 -17.48
C GLU A 44 5.54 -8.39 -17.22
N ILE A 45 5.85 -8.08 -15.98
CA ILE A 45 7.15 -7.52 -15.58
C ILE A 45 7.78 -8.45 -14.55
N PHE A 46 9.09 -8.66 -14.67
CA PHE A 46 9.87 -9.37 -13.66
C PHE A 46 10.69 -8.36 -12.87
N LEU A 47 10.46 -8.30 -11.56
CA LEU A 47 11.21 -7.43 -10.65
C LEU A 47 11.80 -8.24 -9.51
N SER A 48 12.98 -7.86 -9.05
CA SER A 48 13.56 -8.43 -7.83
C SER A 48 12.74 -8.03 -6.60
N GLU A 49 12.79 -8.83 -5.54
CA GLU A 49 12.18 -8.52 -4.24
C GLU A 49 12.53 -7.11 -3.77
N HIS A 50 13.79 -6.71 -3.93
CA HIS A 50 14.27 -5.40 -3.52
C HIS A 50 13.54 -4.27 -4.26
N ALA A 51 13.40 -4.39 -5.60
CA ALA A 51 12.70 -3.40 -6.40
C ALA A 51 11.20 -3.37 -6.10
N VAL A 52 10.60 -4.52 -5.79
CA VAL A 52 9.18 -4.61 -5.40
C VAL A 52 8.95 -3.89 -4.07
N ASN A 53 9.75 -4.15 -3.04
CA ASN A 53 9.58 -3.53 -1.74
C ASN A 53 9.93 -2.02 -1.73
N ASP A 54 10.88 -1.61 -2.57
CA ASP A 54 11.27 -0.20 -2.73
C ASP A 54 10.17 0.62 -3.43
N ARG A 55 9.64 0.14 -4.57
CA ARG A 55 8.76 0.91 -5.45
C ARG A 55 7.27 0.61 -5.31
N PHE A 56 6.90 -0.47 -4.61
CA PHE A 56 5.51 -0.91 -4.47
C PHE A 56 5.11 -1.08 -3.02
N VAL A 57 3.80 -1.02 -2.77
CA VAL A 57 3.16 -1.24 -1.48
C VAL A 57 2.04 -2.25 -1.61
N THR A 58 1.86 -3.07 -0.56
CA THR A 58 0.71 -3.95 -0.42
C THR A 58 -0.47 -3.20 0.16
N GLU A 59 -1.69 -3.67 -0.13
CA GLU A 59 -2.94 -3.11 0.41
C GLU A 59 -2.94 -2.98 1.94
N GLN A 60 -2.34 -3.96 2.64
CA GLN A 60 -2.22 -3.96 4.09
C GLN A 60 -1.37 -2.81 4.63
N LYS A 61 -0.26 -2.47 3.96
CA LYS A 61 0.59 -1.32 4.36
C LYS A 61 -0.09 0.00 4.00
N TYR A 62 -0.80 0.06 2.87
CA TYR A 62 -1.58 1.22 2.48
C TYR A 62 -2.66 1.59 3.53
N CYS A 63 -3.40 0.60 4.03
CA CYS A 63 -4.41 0.82 5.06
C CYS A 63 -3.79 1.21 6.42
N ALA A 64 -2.58 0.73 6.73
CA ALA A 64 -1.86 1.10 7.96
C ALA A 64 -1.29 2.53 7.91
N GLU A 65 -0.82 3.01 6.74
CA GLU A 65 -0.32 4.38 6.60
C GLU A 65 -1.46 5.42 6.57
N SER A 66 -2.60 5.11 5.95
CA SER A 66 -3.74 6.05 5.87
C SER A 66 -4.36 6.36 7.23
N ASN A 67 -4.30 5.44 8.19
CA ASN A 67 -4.84 5.62 9.54
C ASN A 67 -4.05 6.60 10.43
N ASN A 68 -2.83 7.00 10.03
CA ASN A 68 -2.02 7.96 10.80
C ASN A 68 -2.10 9.40 10.28
N SER A 69 -2.87 9.66 9.21
CA SER A 69 -3.02 11.01 8.64
C SER A 69 -4.34 11.69 9.06
N VAL A 70 -4.78 11.49 10.31
CA VAL A 70 -5.66 12.51 10.92
C VAL A 70 -4.75 13.70 11.24
N SER A 71 -4.68 14.62 10.28
CA SER A 71 -3.79 15.78 10.26
C SER A 71 -3.63 16.37 11.66
N ARG A 72 -2.38 16.62 12.08
CA ARG A 72 -2.05 17.27 13.37
C ARG A 72 -2.86 18.54 13.63
N LEU A 73 -3.39 19.17 12.57
CA LEU A 73 -4.34 20.29 12.63
C LEU A 73 -5.68 19.91 13.26
N PHE A 74 -6.27 18.75 12.92
CA PHE A 74 -7.49 18.24 13.54
C PHE A 74 -7.27 17.93 15.03
N THR A 75 -6.15 17.29 15.38
CA THR A 75 -5.81 17.05 16.80
C THR A 75 -5.67 18.37 17.58
N LYS A 76 -5.07 19.39 16.95
CA LYS A 76 -4.92 20.73 17.56
C LYS A 76 -6.27 21.46 17.69
N LEU A 77 -7.21 21.21 16.79
CA LEU A 77 -8.55 21.78 16.81
C LEU A 77 -9.41 21.18 17.94
N ILE A 78 -9.37 19.85 18.10
CA ILE A 78 -10.08 19.15 19.18
C ILE A 78 -9.48 19.53 20.55
N ASN A 79 -8.14 19.55 20.68
CA ASN A 79 -7.48 19.90 21.94
C ASN A 79 -7.65 21.38 22.36
N LYS A 80 -8.03 22.27 21.44
CA LYS A 80 -8.36 23.68 21.74
C LYS A 80 -9.82 23.91 22.13
N GLY A 81 -10.59 22.85 22.35
CA GLY A 81 -11.94 22.96 22.91
C GLY A 81 -13.06 23.07 21.87
N TYR A 82 -12.91 22.46 20.70
CA TYR A 82 -14.03 22.30 19.78
C TYR A 82 -15.08 21.37 20.42
N LYS A 83 -16.09 21.96 21.07
CA LYS A 83 -17.25 21.22 21.56
C LYS A 83 -18.06 20.79 20.35
N ILE A 84 -18.11 19.48 20.11
CA ILE A 84 -19.07 18.87 19.18
C ILE A 84 -20.45 19.31 19.66
N GLY A 85 -21.11 20.19 18.91
CA GLY A 85 -22.49 20.57 19.19
C GLY A 85 -23.34 19.30 19.18
N LYS A 86 -24.16 19.09 20.22
CA LYS A 86 -25.10 17.97 20.24
C LYS A 86 -25.96 18.06 18.97
N SER A 87 -26.08 16.95 18.24
CA SER A 87 -27.05 16.82 17.14
C SER A 87 -28.41 17.27 17.65
N ASN A 88 -29.06 18.19 16.94
CA ASN A 88 -30.49 18.41 17.12
C ASN A 88 -31.18 17.12 16.66
N GLU A 89 -31.55 16.28 17.63
CA GLU A 89 -32.61 15.29 17.45
C GLU A 89 -33.88 16.06 17.10
N LYS A 90 -34.39 15.85 15.88
CA LYS A 90 -35.65 16.41 15.41
C LYS A 90 -36.61 15.27 15.14
#